data_AF-A0A165Q8I5-F1
#
_entry.id   AF-A0A165Q8I5-F1
#
_cell.length_a   1.000
_cell.length_b   1.000
_cell.length_c   1.000
_cell.angle_alpha   90.00
_cell.angle_beta   90.00
_cell.angle_gamma   90.00
#
_symmetry.space_group_name_H-M   'P 1'
#
loop_
_entity.id
_entity.type
_entity.pdbx_description
1 polymer ?
#
loop_
_entity_poly.entity_id
_entity_poly.type
_entity_poly.pdbx_seq_one_letter_code
_entity_poly.pdbx_strand_id
1 'polypeptide(L)'
;MIDPFAHVPSHRILTGLALALALAACGSGDTREPAPEPSSTQTGAQNSIIRDDLEDTAPLPPPPLAPLDARIGFPEGGAELSESATADLDTLLQSPQIEEGGPIVLRAHSDAGGPGDANQRASQSRGEAVRDYLVENGIDEERITIIAFGEQNPIAPNANPDGTPNERNRAANRRVEVHVALPGASEEAAPEEIEQPEPTIAENLSRATAD
;
A
#
# COMPACT_ATOMS: atom_id res chain seq x y z
N MET A 1 -9.86 -64.62 19.32
CA MET A 1 -10.13 -63.21 19.66
C MET A 1 -11.13 -62.75 18.60
N ILE A 2 -12.39 -62.54 19.01
CA ILE A 2 -13.58 -62.49 18.14
C ILE A 2 -13.97 -61.03 17.88
N ASP A 3 -14.18 -60.68 16.62
CA ASP A 3 -14.74 -59.43 16.04
C ASP A 3 -16.26 -59.66 15.73
N PRO A 4 -17.05 -58.68 15.21
CA PRO A 4 -17.51 -57.37 15.73
C PRO A 4 -19.08 -57.27 15.67
N PHE A 5 -19.67 -56.08 15.96
CA PHE A 5 -21.10 -55.67 15.79
C PHE A 5 -22.18 -56.11 16.80
N ALA A 6 -22.78 -55.13 17.49
CA ALA A 6 -24.22 -54.99 17.84
C ALA A 6 -24.38 -53.77 18.78
N HIS A 7 -25.46 -52.97 18.84
CA HIS A 7 -26.59 -52.62 18.00
C HIS A 7 -27.24 -51.38 18.70
N VAL A 8 -28.00 -50.60 17.95
CA VAL A 8 -28.64 -49.30 18.30
C VAL A 8 -29.82 -49.48 19.29
N PRO A 9 -30.36 -48.40 19.90
CA PRO A 9 -31.74 -48.09 19.51
C PRO A 9 -32.06 -46.60 19.29
N SER A 10 -32.96 -46.46 18.33
CA SER A 10 -33.67 -45.31 17.80
C SER A 10 -34.78 -44.85 18.76
N HIS A 11 -35.11 -43.56 18.80
CA HIS A 11 -36.52 -43.12 18.88
C HIS A 11 -36.74 -41.81 18.13
N ARG A 12 -37.77 -41.87 17.28
CA ARG A 12 -38.33 -40.84 16.40
C ARG A 12 -39.43 -40.08 17.17
N ILE A 13 -39.83 -38.92 16.65
CA ILE A 13 -41.21 -38.36 16.50
C ILE A 13 -41.13 -36.82 16.71
N LEU A 14 -41.24 -35.97 15.68
CA LEU A 14 -42.38 -35.56 14.82
C LEU A 14 -43.21 -34.39 15.39
N THR A 15 -43.71 -33.56 14.47
CA THR A 15 -44.68 -32.43 14.58
C THR A 15 -44.09 -31.08 14.99
N GLY A 16 -44.19 -29.97 14.25
CA GLY A 16 -44.96 -29.62 13.07
C GLY A 16 -45.87 -28.42 13.38
N LEU A 17 -45.65 -27.27 12.74
CA LEU A 17 -46.73 -26.31 12.45
C LEU A 17 -46.30 -25.37 11.30
N ALA A 18 -46.85 -25.63 10.13
CA ALA A 18 -46.94 -24.68 9.03
C ALA A 18 -48.20 -23.82 9.22
N LEU A 19 -48.15 -22.53 8.86
CA LEU A 19 -49.34 -21.76 8.54
C LEU A 19 -49.06 -20.83 7.35
N ALA A 20 -49.67 -21.18 6.23
CA ALA A 20 -49.84 -20.37 5.02
C ALA A 20 -51.32 -19.96 4.92
N LEU A 21 -51.58 -18.85 4.20
CA LEU A 21 -52.84 -18.29 3.63
C LEU A 21 -52.99 -16.80 4.00
N ALA A 22 -53.49 -15.87 3.16
CA ALA A 22 -54.00 -15.92 1.79
C ALA A 22 -54.03 -14.49 1.20
N LEU A 23 -54.19 -14.43 -0.12
CA LEU A 23 -54.33 -13.24 -0.96
C LEU A 23 -55.48 -12.30 -0.56
N ALA A 24 -55.30 -11.02 -0.86
CA ALA A 24 -56.40 -10.15 -1.29
C ALA A 24 -55.90 -9.23 -2.42
N ALA A 25 -56.23 -9.64 -3.65
CA ALA A 25 -56.19 -8.80 -4.83
C ALA A 25 -57.52 -8.06 -4.96
N CYS A 26 -57.49 -6.76 -5.24
CA CYS A 26 -58.57 -6.04 -5.91
C CYS A 26 -57.93 -4.96 -6.80
N GLY A 27 -58.17 -5.08 -8.10
CA GLY A 27 -57.86 -4.08 -9.10
C GLY A 27 -59.08 -3.24 -9.49
N SER A 28 -58.88 -2.41 -10.52
CA SER A 28 -59.75 -1.38 -11.14
C SER A 28 -59.51 -0.01 -10.51
N GLY A 29 -59.04 1.01 -11.22
CA GLY A 29 -58.99 1.32 -12.64
C GLY A 29 -59.36 2.79 -12.77
N ASP A 30 -58.54 3.63 -13.41
CA ASP A 30 -58.99 4.57 -14.44
C ASP A 30 -57.83 5.42 -14.98
N THR A 31 -57.57 5.22 -16.27
CA THR A 31 -57.30 6.19 -17.33
C THR A 31 -57.10 7.66 -16.92
N ARG A 32 -55.91 8.20 -17.18
CA ARG A 32 -55.78 9.59 -17.66
C ARG A 32 -54.79 9.67 -18.82
N GLU A 33 -55.35 10.21 -19.89
CA GLU A 33 -54.92 10.48 -21.26
C GLU A 33 -53.55 11.19 -21.39
N PRO A 34 -52.77 10.92 -22.47
CA PRO A 34 -51.55 11.63 -22.76
C PRO A 34 -51.86 13.09 -23.10
N ALA A 35 -51.25 14.02 -22.37
CA ALA A 35 -51.31 15.43 -22.74
C ALA A 35 -50.56 15.65 -24.07
N PRO A 36 -51.15 16.34 -25.05
CA PRO A 36 -50.54 16.61 -26.35
C PRO A 36 -49.42 17.64 -26.22
N GLU A 37 -48.29 17.38 -26.87
CA GLU A 37 -47.25 18.38 -27.14
C GLU A 37 -47.77 19.44 -28.13
N PRO A 38 -47.68 20.74 -27.81
CA PRO A 38 -47.62 21.76 -28.83
C PRO A 38 -46.16 22.04 -29.20
N SER A 39 -45.73 21.43 -30.31
CA SER A 39 -44.64 21.96 -31.12
C SER A 39 -45.18 23.12 -31.94
N SER A 40 -44.62 24.32 -31.76
CA SER A 40 -44.36 25.33 -32.83
C SER A 40 -43.78 26.61 -32.24
N THR A 41 -42.47 26.78 -32.48
CA THR A 41 -41.82 27.98 -33.01
C THR A 41 -42.19 29.34 -32.39
N GLN A 42 -41.26 29.86 -31.59
CA GLN A 42 -40.97 31.29 -31.61
C GLN A 42 -39.50 31.49 -31.98
N THR A 43 -39.33 32.05 -33.18
CA THR A 43 -38.13 32.70 -33.71
C THR A 43 -37.57 33.70 -32.70
N GLY A 44 -36.65 33.24 -31.86
CA GLY A 44 -35.57 34.06 -31.37
C GLY A 44 -34.36 33.69 -32.20
N ALA A 45 -33.81 34.64 -32.94
CA ALA A 45 -32.46 34.54 -33.45
C ALA A 45 -31.52 34.39 -32.24
N GLN A 46 -31.35 33.17 -31.77
CA GLN A 46 -30.17 32.81 -31.00
C GLN A 46 -29.04 32.82 -32.03
N ASN A 47 -28.53 34.01 -32.32
CA ASN A 47 -27.16 34.10 -32.79
C ASN A 47 -26.35 33.40 -31.71
N SER A 48 -25.93 32.17 -31.99
CA SER A 48 -24.86 31.55 -31.23
C SER A 48 -23.70 32.54 -31.26
N ILE A 49 -23.47 33.24 -30.14
CA ILE A 49 -22.20 33.94 -29.86
C ILE A 49 -21.21 32.91 -29.28
N ILE A 50 -21.51 31.61 -29.38
CA ILE A 50 -20.50 30.59 -29.18
C ILE A 50 -19.70 30.57 -30.47
N ARG A 51 -18.51 31.13 -30.36
CA ARG A 51 -17.45 31.06 -31.33
C ARG A 51 -17.10 29.57 -31.46
N ASP A 52 -17.40 28.96 -32.61
CA ASP A 52 -17.05 27.56 -32.94
C ASP A 52 -15.52 27.32 -33.00
N ASP A 53 -14.71 28.31 -32.64
CA ASP A 53 -13.24 28.29 -32.65
C ASP A 53 -12.62 28.02 -31.26
N LEU A 54 -13.40 27.56 -30.27
CA LEU A 54 -12.84 26.93 -29.07
C LEU A 54 -12.53 25.44 -29.31
N GLU A 55 -11.95 25.11 -30.45
CA GLU A 55 -11.41 23.78 -30.73
C GLU A 55 -9.88 23.86 -30.81
N ASP A 56 -9.24 24.22 -29.70
CA ASP A 56 -7.85 23.79 -29.46
C ASP A 56 -7.50 23.89 -27.97
N THR A 57 -8.19 23.11 -27.13
CA THR A 57 -7.48 22.58 -25.97
C THR A 57 -6.81 21.30 -26.43
N ALA A 58 -5.65 21.39 -27.06
CA ALA A 58 -4.72 20.28 -27.13
C ALA A 58 -4.73 19.60 -25.75
N PRO A 59 -4.95 18.27 -25.67
CA PRO A 59 -4.97 17.58 -24.39
C PRO A 59 -3.73 17.99 -23.63
N LEU A 60 -3.90 18.45 -22.38
CA LEU A 60 -2.76 18.76 -21.54
C LEU A 60 -1.83 17.55 -21.55
N PRO A 61 -0.50 17.74 -21.69
CA PRO A 61 0.42 16.62 -21.58
C PRO A 61 0.15 15.90 -20.25
N PRO A 62 0.23 14.56 -20.22
CA PRO A 62 0.04 13.82 -18.98
C PRO A 62 1.01 14.35 -17.92
N PRO A 63 0.60 14.37 -16.63
CA PRO A 63 1.50 14.77 -15.57
C PRO A 63 2.76 13.89 -15.59
N PRO A 64 3.94 14.44 -15.22
CA PRO A 64 5.13 13.64 -15.10
C PRO A 64 4.94 12.53 -14.07
N LEU A 65 5.66 11.43 -14.25
CA LEU A 65 5.65 10.33 -13.29
C LEU A 65 6.15 10.85 -11.92
N ALA A 66 5.59 10.33 -10.83
CA ALA A 66 6.00 10.65 -9.47
C ALA A 66 6.61 9.41 -8.79
N PRO A 67 7.45 9.57 -7.75
CA PRO A 67 7.92 8.46 -6.93
C PRO A 67 6.76 7.64 -6.35
N LEU A 68 7.00 6.36 -6.10
CA LEU A 68 6.01 5.43 -5.58
C LEU A 68 6.38 4.97 -4.18
N ASP A 69 5.41 5.03 -3.25
CA ASP A 69 5.52 4.46 -1.91
C ASP A 69 4.53 3.29 -1.75
N ALA A 70 5.02 2.15 -1.26
CA ALA A 70 4.22 0.98 -0.92
C ALA A 70 4.56 0.47 0.48
N ARG A 71 3.69 -0.37 1.05
CA ARG A 71 3.91 -0.98 2.36
C ARG A 71 3.61 -2.47 2.30
N ILE A 72 4.60 -3.26 2.67
CA ILE A 72 4.52 -4.71 2.73
C ILE A 72 4.39 -5.14 4.18
N GLY A 73 3.32 -5.84 4.52
CA GLY A 73 3.01 -6.23 5.91
C GLY A 73 3.53 -7.62 6.30
N PHE A 74 3.93 -7.76 7.57
CA PHE A 74 4.34 -9.03 8.20
C PHE A 74 3.50 -9.29 9.46
N PRO A 75 2.18 -9.55 9.31
CA PRO A 75 1.26 -9.67 10.44
C PRO A 75 1.56 -10.87 11.34
N GLU A 76 2.28 -11.90 10.88
CA GLU A 76 2.69 -13.05 11.69
C GLU A 76 4.03 -12.83 12.41
N GLY A 77 4.75 -11.79 12.00
CA GLY A 77 5.98 -11.29 12.61
C GLY A 77 7.27 -12.05 12.31
N GLY A 78 7.23 -13.12 11.52
CA GLY A 78 8.42 -13.63 10.85
C GLY A 78 8.94 -12.70 9.75
N ALA A 79 9.74 -13.28 8.86
CA ALA A 79 10.20 -12.69 7.61
C ALA A 79 9.62 -13.42 6.38
N GLU A 80 8.70 -14.35 6.59
CA GLU A 80 8.00 -15.04 5.50
C GLU A 80 6.99 -14.08 4.86
N LEU A 81 7.01 -14.01 3.52
CA LEU A 81 6.05 -13.23 2.75
C LEU A 81 4.72 -13.97 2.70
N SER A 82 3.66 -13.34 3.21
CA SER A 82 2.29 -13.83 3.06
C SER A 82 1.80 -13.69 1.61
N GLU A 83 0.73 -14.40 1.26
CA GLU A 83 0.08 -14.27 -0.06
C GLU A 83 -0.36 -12.83 -0.38
N SER A 84 -0.81 -12.09 0.63
CA SER A 84 -1.14 -10.67 0.48
C SER A 84 0.11 -9.84 0.19
N ALA A 85 1.22 -10.11 0.89
CA ALA A 85 2.48 -9.40 0.69
C ALA A 85 3.05 -9.66 -0.70
N THR A 86 2.98 -10.90 -1.19
CA THR A 86 3.40 -11.22 -2.56
C THR A 86 2.51 -10.53 -3.59
N ALA A 87 1.19 -10.48 -3.39
CA ALA A 87 0.28 -9.78 -4.30
C ALA A 87 0.54 -8.26 -4.36
N ASP A 88 0.88 -7.65 -3.22
CA ASP A 88 1.27 -6.24 -3.15
C ASP A 88 2.60 -6.00 -3.90
N LEU A 89 3.56 -6.92 -3.78
CA LEU A 89 4.83 -6.86 -4.50
C LEU A 89 4.67 -7.10 -6.01
N ASP A 90 3.81 -8.03 -6.42
CA ASP A 90 3.45 -8.24 -7.83
C ASP A 90 2.85 -6.96 -8.44
N THR A 91 2.00 -6.27 -7.67
CA THR A 91 1.43 -4.99 -8.08
C THR A 91 2.51 -3.92 -8.21
N LEU A 92 3.47 -3.88 -7.27
CA LEU A 92 4.61 -2.97 -7.31
C LEU A 92 5.49 -3.21 -8.56
N LEU A 93 5.76 -4.46 -8.91
CA LEU A 93 6.58 -4.85 -10.06
C LEU A 93 5.98 -4.40 -11.41
N GLN A 94 4.67 -4.22 -11.47
CA GLN A 94 3.95 -3.73 -12.66
C GLN A 94 3.89 -2.20 -12.73
N SER A 95 4.50 -1.49 -11.78
CA SER A 95 4.47 -0.03 -11.77
C SER A 95 5.44 0.57 -12.78
N PRO A 96 5.07 1.67 -13.47
CA PRO A 96 5.96 2.34 -14.41
C PRO A 96 7.25 2.85 -13.74
N GLN A 97 7.24 3.16 -12.44
CA GLN A 97 8.44 3.56 -11.70
C GLN A 97 9.50 2.45 -11.66
N ILE A 98 9.07 1.19 -11.59
CA ILE A 98 9.96 0.04 -11.64
C ILE A 98 10.57 -0.09 -13.04
N GLU A 99 9.75 0.08 -14.09
CA GLU A 99 10.16 0.04 -15.50
C GLU A 99 11.19 1.13 -15.84
N GLU A 100 11.01 2.35 -15.30
CA GLU A 100 11.94 3.48 -15.48
C GLU A 100 13.32 3.25 -14.83
N GLY A 101 13.50 2.18 -14.03
CA GLY A 101 14.83 1.80 -13.58
C GLY A 101 15.38 2.59 -12.38
N GLY A 102 14.56 3.35 -11.66
CA GLY A 102 15.02 4.17 -10.53
C GLY A 102 15.41 3.36 -9.27
N PRO A 103 16.09 4.00 -8.30
CA PRO A 103 16.54 3.34 -7.07
C PRO A 103 15.39 3.06 -6.11
N ILE A 104 15.54 1.99 -5.31
CA ILE A 104 14.55 1.45 -4.39
C ILE A 104 15.12 1.46 -2.97
N VAL A 105 14.40 2.08 -2.04
CA VAL A 105 14.75 2.09 -0.61
C VAL A 105 13.72 1.27 0.17
N LEU A 106 14.20 0.25 0.88
CA LEU A 106 13.41 -0.61 1.74
C LEU A 106 13.63 -0.21 3.20
N ARG A 107 12.64 0.45 3.80
CA ARG A 107 12.66 0.85 5.21
C ARG A 107 11.93 -0.19 6.03
N ALA A 108 12.67 -1.07 6.69
CA ALA A 108 12.11 -2.21 7.39
C ALA A 108 11.94 -1.93 8.89
N HIS A 109 10.78 -2.32 9.43
CA HIS A 109 10.40 -2.07 10.82
C HIS A 109 9.92 -3.34 11.51
N SER A 110 10.03 -3.35 12.84
CA SER A 110 9.48 -4.34 13.74
C SER A 110 8.53 -3.70 14.76
N ASP A 111 7.82 -4.55 15.48
CA ASP A 111 7.15 -4.14 16.71
C ASP A 111 8.15 -4.07 17.89
N ALA A 112 7.69 -3.55 19.03
CA ALA A 112 8.49 -3.38 20.25
C ALA A 112 8.29 -4.49 21.29
N GLY A 113 7.97 -5.72 20.87
CA GLY A 113 7.70 -6.83 21.79
C GLY A 113 8.92 -7.62 22.24
N GLY A 114 10.04 -7.52 21.51
CA GLY A 114 11.31 -8.16 21.85
C GLY A 114 12.39 -7.16 22.31
N PRO A 115 13.60 -7.63 22.67
CA PRO A 115 14.76 -6.76 22.87
C PRO A 115 15.15 -6.02 21.57
N GLY A 116 15.72 -4.81 21.71
CA GLY A 116 16.11 -3.97 20.57
C GLY A 116 16.93 -4.69 19.49
N ASP A 117 17.96 -5.45 19.88
CA ASP A 117 18.79 -6.23 18.93
C ASP A 117 18.00 -7.31 18.19
N ALA A 118 17.00 -7.91 18.84
CA ALA A 118 16.13 -8.89 18.21
C ALA A 118 15.20 -8.22 17.19
N ASN A 119 14.67 -7.04 17.53
CA ASN A 119 13.83 -6.26 16.63
C ASN A 119 14.63 -5.72 15.44
N GLN A 120 15.88 -5.32 15.66
CA GLN A 120 16.81 -4.92 14.61
C GLN A 120 17.02 -6.07 13.60
N ARG A 121 17.38 -7.26 14.09
CA ARG A 121 17.54 -8.45 13.24
C ARG A 121 16.26 -8.84 12.52
N ALA A 122 15.11 -8.82 13.20
CA ALA A 122 13.83 -9.13 12.58
C ALA A 122 13.46 -8.15 11.46
N SER A 123 13.71 -6.85 11.66
CA SER A 123 13.49 -5.85 10.61
C SER A 123 14.44 -6.05 9.43
N GLN A 124 15.72 -6.34 9.68
CA GLN A 124 16.70 -6.65 8.63
C GLN A 124 16.24 -7.84 7.78
N SER A 125 15.87 -8.97 8.39
CA SER A 125 15.42 -10.16 7.67
C SER A 125 14.16 -9.93 6.83
N ARG A 126 13.24 -9.06 7.27
CA ARG A 126 12.07 -8.68 6.45
C ARG A 126 12.47 -7.84 5.24
N GLY A 127 13.41 -6.91 5.41
CA GLY A 127 13.98 -6.14 4.31
C GLY A 127 14.67 -7.04 3.28
N GLU A 128 15.44 -8.02 3.75
CA GLU A 128 16.08 -9.04 2.92
C GLU A 128 15.05 -9.88 2.18
N ALA A 129 13.99 -10.38 2.84
CA ALA A 129 12.94 -11.14 2.18
C ALA A 129 12.24 -10.36 1.05
N VAL A 130 11.99 -9.06 1.24
CA VAL A 130 11.44 -8.18 0.19
C VAL A 130 12.45 -7.98 -0.94
N ARG A 131 13.72 -7.68 -0.63
CA ARG A 131 14.78 -7.54 -1.65
C ARG A 131 14.91 -8.82 -2.47
N ASP A 132 15.02 -9.97 -1.81
CA ASP A 132 15.25 -11.25 -2.46
C ASP A 132 14.09 -11.56 -3.42
N TYR A 133 12.84 -11.32 -3.01
CA TYR A 133 11.68 -11.43 -3.89
C TYR A 133 11.76 -10.50 -5.11
N LEU A 134 12.15 -9.23 -4.93
CA LEU A 134 12.30 -8.28 -6.05
C LEU A 134 13.42 -8.73 -7.01
N VAL A 135 14.54 -9.23 -6.48
CA VAL A 135 15.67 -9.73 -7.27
C VAL A 135 15.29 -10.99 -8.06
N GLU A 136 14.57 -11.92 -7.44
CA GLU A 136 14.04 -13.12 -8.12
C GLU A 136 13.10 -12.76 -9.28
N ASN A 137 12.45 -11.60 -9.21
CA ASN A 137 11.58 -11.06 -10.26
C ASN A 137 12.29 -10.09 -11.23
N GLY A 138 13.62 -10.06 -11.22
CA GLY A 138 14.41 -9.37 -12.24
C GLY A 138 14.80 -7.92 -11.92
N ILE A 139 14.63 -7.47 -10.68
CA ILE A 139 15.17 -6.18 -10.24
C ILE A 139 16.65 -6.34 -9.87
N ASP A 140 17.52 -5.52 -10.44
CA ASP A 140 18.94 -5.53 -10.07
C ASP A 140 19.14 -5.20 -8.59
N GLU A 141 19.92 -6.02 -7.89
CA GLU A 141 20.20 -5.83 -6.45
C GLU A 141 20.83 -4.47 -6.15
N GLU A 142 21.65 -3.94 -7.07
CA GLU A 142 22.31 -2.64 -6.94
C GLU A 142 21.32 -1.46 -6.84
N ARG A 143 20.08 -1.64 -7.34
CA ARG A 143 19.02 -0.63 -7.21
C ARG A 143 18.44 -0.60 -5.79
N ILE A 144 18.66 -1.63 -4.98
CA ILE A 144 17.93 -1.84 -3.72
C ILE A 144 18.83 -1.54 -2.52
N THR A 145 18.39 -0.60 -1.68
CA THR A 145 19.02 -0.30 -0.38
C THR A 145 18.09 -0.68 0.77
N ILE A 146 18.59 -1.47 1.72
CA ILE A 146 17.84 -1.83 2.94
C ILE A 146 18.27 -0.94 4.10
N ILE A 147 17.29 -0.37 4.80
CA ILE A 147 17.46 0.34 6.06
C ILE A 147 16.60 -0.33 7.12
N ALA A 148 17.23 -1.05 8.03
CA ALA A 148 16.57 -1.72 9.15
C ALA A 148 16.46 -0.76 10.35
N PHE A 149 15.24 -0.41 10.74
CA PHE A 149 14.97 0.50 11.86
C PHE A 149 14.73 -0.21 13.20
N GLY A 150 14.56 -1.54 13.19
CA GLY A 150 14.08 -2.27 14.36
C GLY A 150 12.70 -1.78 14.79
N GLU A 151 12.50 -1.57 16.09
CA GLU A 151 11.24 -1.10 16.67
C GLU A 151 11.00 0.42 16.56
N GLN A 152 11.94 1.15 15.96
CA GLN A 152 11.87 2.61 15.83
C GLN A 152 10.80 3.01 14.81
N ASN A 153 10.27 4.22 14.99
CA ASN A 153 9.23 4.82 14.15
C ASN A 153 7.97 3.93 14.02
N PRO A 154 7.32 3.57 15.14
CA PRO A 154 6.06 2.84 15.10
C PRO A 154 4.95 3.71 14.49
N ILE A 155 4.12 3.11 13.62
CA ILE A 155 2.95 3.79 13.05
C ILE A 155 1.74 3.72 13.97
N ALA A 156 1.73 2.80 14.93
CA ALA A 156 0.70 2.66 15.93
C ALA A 156 1.30 2.26 17.30
N PRO A 157 0.67 2.61 18.43
CA PRO A 157 1.16 2.24 19.76
C PRO A 157 1.24 0.71 19.93
N ASN A 158 2.41 0.18 20.32
CA ASN A 158 2.61 -1.26 20.53
C ASN A 158 1.84 -1.83 21.75
N ALA A 159 1.37 -0.96 22.64
CA ALA A 159 0.63 -1.32 23.85
C ALA A 159 -0.71 -0.58 23.93
N ASN A 160 -1.66 -1.18 24.65
CA ASN A 160 -2.90 -0.54 25.07
C ASN A 160 -2.63 0.46 26.21
N PRO A 161 -3.59 1.35 26.56
CA PRO A 161 -3.43 2.31 27.65
C PRO A 161 -3.15 1.67 29.03
N ASP A 162 -3.54 0.42 29.23
CA ASP A 162 -3.28 -0.37 30.44
C ASP A 162 -1.89 -1.06 30.45
N GLY A 163 -1.09 -0.86 29.40
CA GLY A 163 0.24 -1.44 29.25
C GLY A 163 0.26 -2.85 28.65
N THR A 164 -0.90 -3.47 28.40
CA THR A 164 -0.95 -4.80 27.74
C THR A 164 -0.57 -4.71 26.26
N PRO A 165 0.02 -5.76 25.65
CA PRO A 165 0.35 -5.75 24.22
C PRO A 165 -0.89 -5.52 23.34
N ASN A 166 -0.78 -4.59 22.38
CA ASN A 166 -1.80 -4.38 21.37
C ASN A 166 -1.40 -5.09 20.08
N GLU A 167 -1.84 -6.34 19.92
CA GLU A 167 -1.36 -7.17 18.81
C GLU A 167 -1.77 -6.64 17.43
N ARG A 168 -2.92 -5.98 17.32
CA ARG A 168 -3.33 -5.32 16.06
C ARG A 168 -2.33 -4.25 15.64
N ASN A 169 -1.93 -3.40 16.58
CA ASN A 169 -0.97 -2.32 16.29
C ASN A 169 0.45 -2.87 16.08
N ARG A 170 0.84 -3.90 16.84
CA ARG A 170 2.12 -4.59 16.62
C ARG A 170 2.19 -5.18 15.22
N ALA A 171 1.14 -5.87 14.77
CA ALA A 171 1.04 -6.36 13.39
C ALA A 171 1.19 -5.25 12.34
N ALA A 172 0.57 -4.09 12.56
CA ALA A 172 0.72 -2.94 11.67
C ALA A 172 2.17 -2.39 11.66
N ASN A 173 2.87 -2.41 12.79
CA ASN A 173 4.25 -1.94 12.89
C ASN A 173 5.27 -2.86 12.20
N ARG A 174 4.98 -4.17 12.11
CA ARG A 174 5.79 -5.16 11.41
C ARG A 174 5.60 -5.04 9.90
N ARG A 175 6.44 -4.23 9.26
CA ARG A 175 6.27 -3.82 7.87
C ARG A 175 7.60 -3.48 7.19
N VAL A 176 7.60 -3.46 5.88
CA VAL A 176 8.64 -2.83 5.05
C VAL A 176 7.96 -1.74 4.22
N GLU A 177 8.45 -0.51 4.34
CA GLU A 177 8.03 0.60 3.48
C GLU A 177 8.97 0.62 2.27
N VAL A 178 8.40 0.53 1.08
CA VAL A 178 9.13 0.47 -0.20
C VAL A 178 8.98 1.83 -0.87
N HIS A 179 10.10 2.49 -1.14
CA HIS A 179 10.13 3.74 -1.89
C HIS A 179 10.86 3.53 -3.21
N VAL A 180 10.20 3.78 -4.33
CA VAL A 180 10.78 3.72 -5.68
C VAL A 180 10.88 5.14 -6.22
N ALA A 181 12.11 5.62 -6.34
CA ALA A 181 12.39 6.92 -6.94
C ALA A 181 12.46 6.81 -8.47
N LEU A 182 12.50 7.96 -9.15
CA LEU A 182 12.74 8.03 -10.59
C LEU A 182 14.24 8.08 -10.88
N PRO A 183 14.69 7.56 -12.04
CA PRO A 183 16.08 7.73 -12.47
C PRO A 183 16.45 9.23 -12.52
N GLY A 184 17.65 9.57 -12.07
CA GLY A 184 18.14 10.95 -12.06
C GLY A 184 17.60 11.85 -10.94
N ALA A 185 16.61 11.42 -10.15
CA ALA A 185 16.14 12.17 -8.98
C ALA A 185 17.18 12.23 -7.83
N SER A 186 18.26 11.44 -7.93
CA SER A 186 19.29 11.30 -6.89
C SER A 186 20.47 12.27 -7.00
N GLU A 187 20.55 13.09 -8.06
CA GLU A 187 21.64 14.08 -8.20
C GLU A 187 21.34 15.44 -7.54
N GLU A 188 20.08 15.78 -7.27
CA GLU A 188 19.72 17.09 -6.68
C GLU A 188 19.81 17.12 -5.14
N ALA A 189 20.11 15.98 -4.50
CA ALA A 189 20.17 15.85 -3.03
C ALA A 189 21.44 15.15 -2.51
N ALA A 190 22.49 15.06 -3.32
CA ALA A 190 23.81 14.77 -2.76
C ALA A 190 24.23 16.00 -1.91
N PRO A 191 24.56 15.85 -0.62
CA PRO A 191 25.20 16.94 0.10
C PRO A 191 26.47 17.27 -0.68
N GLU A 192 26.63 18.54 -1.07
CA GLU A 192 27.90 19.05 -1.58
C GLU A 192 29.01 18.44 -0.73
N GLU A 193 29.89 17.67 -1.37
CA GLU A 193 31.11 17.19 -0.77
C GLU A 193 31.80 18.41 -0.15
N ILE A 194 31.72 18.54 1.17
CA ILE A 194 32.36 19.62 1.89
C ILE A 194 33.86 19.36 1.71
N GLU A 195 34.46 19.99 0.69
CA GLU A 195 35.91 20.03 0.52
C GLU A 195 36.50 20.31 1.90
N GLN A 196 37.30 19.37 2.41
CA GLN A 196 37.94 19.53 3.71
C GLN A 196 38.68 20.87 3.67
N PRO A 197 38.43 21.80 4.62
CA PRO A 197 39.09 23.09 4.57
C PRO A 197 40.60 22.85 4.61
N GLU A 198 41.32 23.40 3.64
CA GLU A 198 42.78 23.33 3.63
C GLU A 198 43.31 23.76 5.01
N PRO A 199 44.35 23.09 5.54
CA PRO A 199 44.87 23.42 6.85
C PRO A 199 45.23 24.90 6.89
N THR A 200 44.59 25.62 7.80
CA THR A 200 44.80 27.06 7.94
C THR A 200 46.27 27.35 8.22
N ILE A 201 46.77 28.52 7.80
CA ILE A 201 48.18 28.94 7.96
C ILE A 201 48.67 28.78 9.42
N ALA A 202 47.76 28.87 10.40
CA ALA A 202 48.05 28.65 11.81
C ALA A 202 48.52 27.21 12.13
N GLU A 203 48.00 26.21 11.42
CA GLU A 203 48.36 24.80 11.64
C GLU A 203 49.73 24.45 11.08
N ASN A 204 50.11 25.04 9.95
CA ASN A 204 51.44 24.87 9.35
C ASN A 204 52.55 25.56 10.14
N LEU A 205 52.26 26.68 10.80
CA LEU A 205 53.23 27.36 11.68
C LEU A 205 53.50 26.58 12.98
N SER A 206 52.53 25.80 13.47
CA SER A 206 52.70 24.95 14.65
C SER A 206 53.68 23.78 14.43
N ARG A 207 53.80 23.29 13.19
CA ARG A 207 54.68 22.18 12.83
C ARG A 207 56.11 22.62 12.49
N ALA A 208 56.33 23.90 12.18
CA ALA A 208 57.62 24.44 11.77
C ALA A 208 58.53 24.86 12.95
N THR A 209 58.06 24.77 14.20
CA THR A 209 58.83 25.18 15.40
C THR A 209 59.19 24.01 16.31
N ALA A 210 58.92 22.78 15.89
CA ALA A 210 59.16 21.55 16.64
C ALA A 210 60.41 20.77 16.19
N ASP A 211 61.33 21.40 15.45
CA ASP A 211 62.62 20.84 15.00
C ASP A 211 63.79 21.75 15.42
#